data_AF-A0A2G0E5U0-F1
#
_entry.id   AF-A0A2G0E5U0-F1
#
_cell.length_a   1.000
_cell.length_b   1.000
_cell.length_c   1.000
_cell.angle_alpha   90.00
_cell.angle_beta   90.00
_cell.angle_gamma   90.00
#
_symmetry.space_group_name_H-M   'P 1'
#
loop_
_entity.id
_entity.type
_entity.pdbx_description
1 polymer ?
#
loop_
_entity_poly.entity_id
_entity_poly.type
_entity_poly.pdbx_seq_one_letter_code
_entity_poly.pdbx_strand_id
1 'polypeptide(L)'
;TVITYGFGHLVELDSPDMYDENWKQWSLEHLPIFPTHYHYHVPKDKKKQFNVVKQQLQSADTIIIATDSDREGELIAWTIIQQAGADHGKTFKRLWINSLEKEAIYQGFQQLRDAEETYPKFEEAQARQI
;
A
#
# COMPACT_ATOMS: atom_id res chain seq x y z
N THR A 1 -0.82 -21.54 3.26
CA THR A 1 -0.74 -20.11 3.63
C THR A 1 0.67 -19.64 3.46
N VAL A 2 0.87 -18.49 2.81
CA VAL A 2 2.17 -17.85 2.62
C VAL A 2 2.18 -16.54 3.40
N ILE A 3 3.28 -16.20 4.05
CA ILE A 3 3.49 -14.92 4.71
C ILE A 3 4.55 -14.16 3.90
N THR A 4 4.28 -12.89 3.61
CA THR A 4 5.22 -11.97 2.98
C THR A 4 5.16 -10.62 3.69
N TYR A 5 6.09 -9.72 3.38
CA TYR A 5 6.23 -8.45 4.11
C TYR A 5 6.73 -7.32 3.20
N GLY A 6 6.41 -6.09 3.58
CA GLY A 6 7.11 -4.89 3.16
C GLY A 6 8.08 -4.43 4.24
N PHE A 7 9.10 -3.65 3.88
CA PHE A 7 9.92 -2.91 4.83
C PHE A 7 9.60 -1.43 4.69
N GLY A 8 8.58 -0.97 5.41
CA GLY A 8 7.92 0.30 5.11
C GLY A 8 7.23 0.28 3.75
N HIS A 9 7.19 1.42 3.08
CA HIS A 9 6.61 1.55 1.74
C HIS A 9 7.46 0.82 0.70
N LEU A 10 6.86 -0.07 -0.09
CA LEU A 10 7.48 -0.62 -1.31
C LEU A 10 7.14 0.18 -2.57
N VAL A 11 6.22 1.14 -2.44
CA VAL A 11 5.64 1.93 -3.52
C VAL A 11 5.64 3.40 -3.08
N GLU A 12 6.01 4.31 -3.97
CA GLU A 12 6.14 5.74 -3.70
C GLU A 12 5.41 6.55 -4.77
N LEU A 13 4.98 7.77 -4.41
CA LEU A 13 4.44 8.71 -5.38
C LEU A 13 5.52 9.09 -6.39
N ASP A 14 5.10 9.26 -7.64
CA ASP A 14 5.94 9.81 -8.68
C ASP A 14 6.35 11.24 -8.32
N SER A 15 7.62 11.55 -8.55
CA SER A 15 8.15 12.91 -8.43
C SER A 15 7.73 13.75 -9.64
N PRO A 16 7.73 15.10 -9.55
CA PRO A 16 7.33 15.96 -10.66
C PRO A 16 8.00 15.62 -12.00
N ASP A 17 9.29 15.30 -12.00
CA ASP A 17 10.05 14.95 -13.20
C ASP A 17 9.62 13.64 -13.88
N MET A 18 8.87 12.78 -13.18
CA MET A 18 8.28 11.58 -13.76
C MET A 18 6.98 11.87 -14.52
N TYR A 19 6.33 13.01 -14.26
CA TYR A 19 5.18 13.47 -15.02
C TYR A 19 5.58 14.31 -16.23
N ASP A 20 6.57 15.21 -16.05
CA ASP A 20 7.11 16.06 -17.11
C ASP A 20 8.61 16.33 -16.87
N GLU A 21 9.46 16.01 -17.84
CA GLU A 21 10.90 16.24 -17.75
C GLU A 21 11.26 17.72 -17.49
N ASN A 22 10.40 18.67 -17.91
CA ASN A 22 10.58 20.09 -17.65
C ASN A 22 10.50 20.42 -16.16
N TRP A 23 9.78 19.62 -15.35
CA TRP A 23 9.68 19.81 -13.91
C TRP A 23 10.87 19.25 -13.12
N LYS A 24 11.83 18.65 -13.81
CA LYS A 24 13.11 18.25 -13.20
C LYS A 24 13.92 19.44 -12.70
N GLN A 25 13.83 20.56 -13.41
CA GLN A 25 14.42 21.82 -12.96
C GLN A 25 13.39 22.63 -12.18
N TRP A 26 13.76 23.00 -10.95
CA TRP A 26 12.91 23.82 -10.11
C TRP A 26 12.83 25.25 -10.65
N SER A 27 11.61 25.71 -10.96
CA SER A 27 11.32 27.08 -11.41
C SER A 27 9.97 27.52 -10.86
N LEU A 28 9.87 28.79 -10.44
CA LEU A 28 8.59 29.37 -10.01
C LEU A 28 7.55 29.40 -11.15
N GLU A 29 7.99 29.43 -12.41
CA GLU A 29 7.13 29.45 -13.59
C GLU A 29 6.34 28.14 -13.77
N HIS A 30 6.84 27.04 -13.21
CA HIS A 30 6.17 25.73 -13.26
C HIS A 30 5.25 25.49 -12.07
N LEU A 31 5.21 26.42 -11.09
CA LEU A 31 4.39 26.28 -9.89
C LEU A 31 3.03 26.97 -10.05
N PRO A 32 1.98 26.40 -9.42
CA PRO A 32 1.96 25.12 -8.71
C PRO A 32 1.86 23.91 -9.67
N ILE A 33 2.52 22.81 -9.29
CA ILE A 33 2.44 21.55 -10.03
C ILE A 33 1.27 20.74 -9.48
N PHE A 34 0.27 20.50 -10.33
CA PHE A 34 -0.89 19.67 -10.01
C PHE A 34 -1.08 18.60 -11.10
N PRO A 35 -0.58 17.36 -10.88
CA PRO A 35 -0.85 16.26 -11.79
C PRO A 35 -2.36 16.01 -11.89
N THR A 36 -2.83 15.60 -13.07
CA THR A 36 -4.24 15.22 -13.25
C THR A 36 -4.59 13.95 -12.48
N HIS A 37 -3.62 13.03 -12.37
CA HIS A 37 -3.70 11.78 -11.62
C HIS A 37 -2.37 11.59 -10.90
N TYR A 38 -2.43 11.12 -9.66
CA TYR A 38 -1.23 10.76 -8.91
C TYR A 38 -0.81 9.35 -9.29
N HIS A 39 0.42 9.22 -9.76
CA HIS A 39 1.03 7.96 -10.14
C HIS A 39 1.95 7.47 -9.04
N TYR A 40 2.10 6.16 -8.99
CA TYR A 40 2.95 5.47 -8.05
C TYR A 40 3.95 4.59 -8.79
N HIS A 41 5.17 4.52 -8.28
CA HIS A 41 6.21 3.64 -8.80
C HIS A 41 6.86 2.80 -7.70
N VAL A 42 7.60 1.79 -8.12
CA VAL A 42 8.41 0.95 -7.24
C VAL A 42 9.86 1.40 -7.32
N PRO A 43 10.43 1.95 -6.23
CA PRO A 43 11.82 2.39 -6.19
C PRO A 43 12.79 1.25 -6.54
N LYS A 44 13.93 1.59 -7.16
CA LYS A 44 14.87 0.60 -7.71
C LYS A 44 15.40 -0.38 -6.65
N ASP A 45 15.69 0.12 -5.46
CA ASP A 45 16.14 -0.64 -4.29
C ASP A 45 15.06 -1.58 -3.72
N LYS A 46 13.78 -1.27 -3.95
CA LYS A 46 12.63 -2.04 -3.45
C LYS A 46 12.08 -3.05 -4.45
N LYS A 47 12.44 -2.94 -5.74
CA LYS A 47 11.94 -3.81 -6.83
C LYS A 47 12.04 -5.30 -6.54
N LYS A 48 13.16 -5.76 -5.95
CA LYS A 48 13.36 -7.18 -5.65
C LYS A 48 12.29 -7.70 -4.68
N GLN A 49 12.07 -6.99 -3.58
CA GLN A 49 11.07 -7.37 -2.59
C GLN A 49 9.65 -7.21 -3.12
N PHE A 50 9.39 -6.11 -3.82
CA PHE A 50 8.08 -5.87 -4.44
C PHE A 50 7.69 -7.00 -5.39
N ASN A 51 8.61 -7.50 -6.21
CA ASN A 51 8.33 -8.63 -7.12
C ASN A 51 7.96 -9.91 -6.37
N VAL A 52 8.60 -10.19 -5.22
CA VAL A 52 8.25 -11.32 -4.37
C VAL A 52 6.82 -11.15 -3.84
N VAL A 53 6.51 -9.98 -3.27
CA VAL A 53 5.18 -9.67 -2.73
C VAL A 53 4.10 -9.74 -3.83
N LYS A 54 4.35 -9.09 -4.98
CA LYS A 54 3.47 -9.09 -6.15
C LYS A 54 3.11 -10.50 -6.59
N GLN A 55 4.09 -11.40 -6.71
CA GLN A 55 3.84 -12.79 -7.12
C GLN A 55 2.88 -13.48 -6.14
N GLN A 56 3.10 -13.31 -4.83
CA GLN A 56 2.21 -13.90 -3.82
C GLN A 56 0.80 -13.32 -3.91
N LEU A 57 0.66 -11.99 -3.97
CA LEU A 57 -0.62 -11.30 -4.07
C LEU A 57 -1.41 -11.72 -5.32
N GLN A 58 -0.76 -11.79 -6.47
CA GLN A 58 -1.42 -12.18 -7.73
C GLN A 58 -1.90 -13.64 -7.69
N SER A 59 -1.12 -14.54 -7.08
CA SER A 59 -1.45 -15.97 -6.97
C SER A 59 -2.51 -16.31 -5.91
N ALA A 60 -2.77 -15.42 -4.96
CA ALA A 60 -3.66 -15.68 -3.84
C ALA A 60 -5.13 -15.41 -4.18
N ASP A 61 -6.04 -16.29 -3.74
CA ASP A 61 -7.49 -16.05 -3.79
C ASP A 61 -7.98 -15.17 -2.64
N THR A 62 -7.27 -15.24 -1.50
CA THR A 62 -7.57 -14.47 -0.28
C THR A 62 -6.31 -13.75 0.21
N ILE A 63 -6.43 -12.46 0.46
CA ILE A 63 -5.37 -11.59 0.98
C ILE A 63 -5.76 -11.13 2.39
N ILE A 64 -4.91 -11.40 3.37
CA ILE A 64 -5.07 -10.91 4.74
C ILE A 64 -4.08 -9.77 4.97
N ILE A 65 -4.59 -8.56 5.17
CA ILE A 65 -3.80 -7.38 5.50
C ILE A 65 -3.45 -7.45 6.99
N ALA A 66 -2.16 -7.48 7.29
CA ALA A 66 -1.61 -7.60 8.64
C ALA A 66 -0.60 -6.49 8.98
N THR A 67 -0.71 -5.33 8.32
CA THR A 67 0.02 -4.11 8.66
C THR A 67 -0.50 -3.51 9.97
N ASP A 68 0.19 -2.51 10.50
CA ASP A 68 -0.20 -1.81 11.73
C ASP A 68 -1.66 -1.33 11.68
N SER A 69 -2.33 -1.36 12.83
CA SER A 69 -3.77 -1.05 12.96
C SER A 69 -4.03 0.47 12.98
N ASP A 70 -3.53 1.18 11.97
CA ASP A 70 -3.70 2.62 11.78
C ASP A 70 -3.89 2.97 10.29
N ARG A 71 -3.95 4.27 9.99
CA ARG A 71 -4.14 4.75 8.60
C ARG A 71 -2.91 4.54 7.72
N GLU A 72 -1.71 4.55 8.30
CA GLU A 72 -0.45 4.39 7.57
C GLU A 72 -0.27 2.92 7.14
N GLY A 73 -0.63 2.00 8.03
CA GLY A 73 -0.68 0.58 7.72
C GLY A 73 -1.65 0.25 6.59
N GLU A 74 -2.80 0.93 6.52
CA GLU A 74 -3.71 0.81 5.36
C GLU A 74 -3.08 1.38 4.09
N LEU A 75 -2.44 2.55 4.16
CA LEU A 75 -1.74 3.17 3.03
C LEU A 75 -0.68 2.24 2.43
N ILE A 76 0.18 1.69 3.28
CA ILE A 76 1.22 0.75 2.87
C ILE A 76 0.61 -0.49 2.21
N ALA A 77 -0.43 -1.08 2.81
CA ALA A 77 -1.02 -2.30 2.28
C ALA A 77 -1.68 -2.07 0.92
N TRP A 78 -2.58 -1.09 0.82
CA TRP A 78 -3.38 -0.87 -0.38
C TRP A 78 -2.57 -0.35 -1.56
N THR A 79 -1.59 0.54 -1.35
CA THR A 79 -0.70 0.99 -2.43
C THR A 79 0.12 -0.17 -3.03
N ILE A 80 0.59 -1.10 -2.20
CA ILE A 80 1.29 -2.31 -2.68
C ILE A 80 0.34 -3.22 -3.46
N ILE A 81 -0.88 -3.45 -2.95
CA ILE A 81 -1.89 -4.31 -3.59
C ILE A 81 -2.30 -3.74 -4.95
N GLN A 82 -2.58 -2.44 -5.03
CA GLN A 82 -2.93 -1.73 -6.26
C GLN A 82 -1.77 -1.76 -7.27
N GLN A 83 -0.55 -1.41 -6.83
CA GLN A 83 0.62 -1.46 -7.71
C GLN A 83 0.94 -2.88 -8.21
N ALA A 84 0.59 -3.90 -7.43
CA ALA A 84 0.73 -5.31 -7.83
C ALA A 84 -0.36 -5.75 -8.84
N GLY A 85 -1.41 -4.96 -9.05
CA GLY A 85 -2.58 -5.32 -9.86
C GLY A 85 -3.35 -6.49 -9.25
N ALA A 86 -3.49 -6.49 -7.93
CA ALA A 86 -4.10 -7.57 -7.16
C ALA A 86 -5.28 -7.08 -6.29
N ASP A 87 -5.87 -5.94 -6.66
CA ASP A 87 -6.98 -5.23 -5.98
C ASP A 87 -8.38 -5.69 -6.42
N HIS A 88 -8.48 -6.60 -7.41
CA HIS A 88 -9.75 -7.10 -7.93
C HIS A 88 -9.82 -8.63 -7.96
N GLY A 89 -11.05 -9.16 -7.88
CA GLY A 89 -11.34 -10.59 -8.04
C GLY A 89 -10.81 -11.48 -6.91
N LYS A 90 -10.56 -10.90 -5.73
CA LYS A 90 -10.00 -11.58 -4.56
C LYS A 90 -10.81 -11.28 -3.30
N THR A 91 -10.68 -12.13 -2.30
CA THR A 91 -11.24 -11.86 -0.96
C THR A 91 -10.22 -11.11 -0.13
N PHE A 92 -10.62 -9.98 0.46
CA PHE A 92 -9.75 -9.20 1.35
C PHE A 92 -10.22 -9.33 2.79
N LYS A 93 -9.28 -9.58 3.70
CA LYS A 93 -9.52 -9.63 5.13
C LYS A 93 -8.49 -8.79 5.87
N ARG A 94 -8.86 -8.34 7.07
CA ARG A 94 -8.02 -7.44 7.85
C ARG A 94 -7.78 -7.96 9.27
N LEU A 95 -6.51 -8.15 9.61
CA LEU A 95 -6.06 -8.44 10.97
C LEU A 95 -5.84 -7.14 11.73
N TRP A 96 -6.78 -6.74 12.58
CA TRP A 96 -6.72 -5.45 13.29
C TRP A 96 -6.30 -5.63 14.75
N ILE A 97 -4.99 -5.71 15.00
CA ILE A 97 -4.41 -5.89 16.34
C ILE A 97 -3.35 -4.82 16.63
N ASN A 98 -3.19 -4.49 17.91
CA ASN A 98 -2.18 -3.53 18.40
C ASN A 98 -1.17 -4.18 19.37
N SER A 99 -1.14 -5.51 19.43
CA SER A 99 -0.26 -6.29 20.30
C SER A 99 0.34 -7.46 19.54
N LEU A 100 1.62 -7.72 19.80
CA LEU A 100 2.38 -8.83 19.22
C LEU A 100 2.39 -10.07 20.12
N GLU A 101 1.68 -10.03 21.25
CA GLU A 101 1.51 -11.19 22.12
C GLU A 101 0.80 -12.32 21.37
N LYS A 102 1.24 -13.55 21.61
CA LYS A 102 0.78 -14.74 20.87
C LYS A 102 -0.74 -14.89 20.94
N GLU A 103 -1.33 -14.71 22.11
CA GLU A 103 -2.77 -14.80 22.33
C GLU A 103 -3.54 -13.71 21.55
N ALA A 104 -3.00 -12.48 21.48
CA ALA A 104 -3.62 -11.39 20.74
C ALA A 104 -3.61 -11.67 19.23
N ILE A 105 -2.49 -12.17 18.70
CA ILE A 105 -2.39 -12.59 17.30
C ILE A 105 -3.40 -13.70 16.99
N TYR A 106 -3.45 -14.73 17.83
CA TYR A 106 -4.36 -15.87 17.62
C TYR A 106 -5.83 -15.43 17.63
N GLN A 107 -6.24 -14.64 18.63
CA GLN A 107 -7.58 -14.07 18.70
C GLN A 107 -7.88 -13.17 17.49
N GLY A 108 -6.92 -12.35 17.07
CA GLY A 108 -7.06 -11.48 15.90
C GLY A 108 -7.31 -12.26 14.62
N PHE A 109 -6.62 -13.38 14.40
CA PHE A 109 -6.86 -14.24 13.23
C PHE A 109 -8.18 -15.01 13.30
N GLN A 110 -8.73 -15.25 14.49
CA GLN A 110 -10.08 -15.82 14.64
C GLN A 110 -11.18 -14.79 14.35
N GLN A 111 -10.86 -13.49 14.45
CA GLN A 111 -11.78 -12.37 14.35
C GLN A 111 -11.36 -11.40 13.22
N LEU A 112 -10.95 -11.96 12.07
CA LEU A 112 -10.61 -11.15 10.91
C LEU A 112 -11.80 -10.31 10.46
N ARG A 113 -11.57 -9.02 10.28
CA ARG A 113 -12.55 -8.08 9.76
C ARG A 113 -12.62 -8.17 8.25
N ASP A 114 -13.72 -7.68 7.69
CA ASP A 114 -13.69 -7.37 6.26
C ASP A 114 -12.75 -6.18 6.02
N ALA A 115 -11.94 -6.24 4.95
CA ALA A 115 -11.00 -5.16 4.67
C ALA A 115 -11.73 -3.88 4.23
N GLU A 116 -12.98 -3.98 3.74
CA GLU A 116 -13.82 -2.83 3.44
C GLU A 116 -14.08 -1.95 4.68
N GLU A 117 -14.12 -2.53 5.88
CA GLU A 117 -14.34 -1.78 7.13
C GLU A 117 -13.23 -0.76 7.42
N THR A 118 -12.01 -1.01 6.93
CA THR A 118 -10.84 -0.16 7.17
C THR A 118 -10.40 0.62 5.94
N TYR A 119 -10.94 0.33 4.76
CA TYR A 119 -10.64 1.02 3.51
C TYR A 119 -10.79 2.56 3.60
N PRO A 120 -11.77 3.16 4.29
CA PRO A 120 -11.83 4.62 4.44
C PRO A 120 -10.60 5.24 5.11
N LYS A 121 -9.83 4.48 5.91
CA LYS A 121 -8.57 4.96 6.49
C LYS A 121 -7.44 5.02 5.46
N PHE A 122 -7.46 4.13 4.46
CA PHE A 122 -6.58 4.24 3.30
C PHE A 122 -6.88 5.52 2.52
N GLU A 123 -8.16 5.80 2.25
CA GLU A 123 -8.58 7.03 1.56
C GLU A 123 -8.17 8.29 2.34
N GLU A 124 -8.34 8.28 3.68
CA GLU A 124 -7.85 9.37 4.55
C GLU A 124 -6.34 9.57 4.42
N ALA A 125 -5.56 8.48 4.46
CA ALA A 125 -4.10 8.56 4.39
C ALA A 125 -3.61 9.02 3.01
N GLN A 126 -4.23 8.53 1.94
CA GLN A 126 -3.90 8.93 0.57
C GLN A 126 -4.19 10.43 0.35
N ALA A 127 -5.32 10.94 0.83
CA ALA A 127 -5.66 12.36 0.74
C ALA A 127 -4.74 13.28 1.56
N ARG A 128 -4.02 12.76 2.57
CA ARG A 128 -2.99 13.50 3.32
C ARG A 128 -1.62 13.47 2.65
N GLN A 129 -1.35 12.44 1.86
CA GLN A 129 -0.07 12.24 1.18
C GLN A 129 0.07 13.16 -0.05
N ILE A 130 -1.06 13.46 -0.66
CA ILE A 130 -1.27 14.31 -1.84
C ILE A 130 -1.51 15.75 -1.41
#